data_AF-A0A7R9T9M0-F1
#
_entry.id   AF-A0A7R9T9M0-F1
#
_cell.length_a   1.000
_cell.length_b   1.000
_cell.length_c   1.000
_cell.angle_alpha   90.00
_cell.angle_beta   90.00
_cell.angle_gamma   90.00
#
_symmetry.space_group_name_H-M   'P 1'
#
loop_
_entity.id
_entity.type
_entity.pdbx_description
1 polymer ?
#
loop_
_entity_poly.entity_id
_entity_poly.type
_entity_poly.pdbx_seq_one_letter_code
_entity_poly.pdbx_strand_id
1 'polypeptide(L)'
;MATTALLAPTRLASPAGDATTRVRRARTATIARARRDNLRKAPIAAAAASSTTTTELPPPALANPDACTRASDYTSRRGAVPYKDAAVDVDIMVNDGARAAIAAAGAERFVSLIDPSNPKLLRLLRVMEDGWDAIGVRNKNAGHHSLWPEAFEAGRSLLEEAFPEECDPKFGGEVLSGVAFVGDDMKDRAIDFMQRRPKTDFTMSKYNPLGRLHRDPDAIDYKQPGWMETAMPGSAPFGAEEEEDGAYSYRYYNVWLARTPLDASGQVYENPLCLLLPRDEGAKEWDYEIRKPEDNVGAKEETIGEMMGRAAKNPLSAAPIVMSMFSTRRGQKKEDQFEFTDPNYMSRGSPELTPDDAHTWITHPFVAFDSFDMWHGAAKWDGDEKKAVIDSAADLMRARQDASKGRVSMELRFRARCKPGGREGVPFSPLSSAYRGGVFTPDTVRPSGGEYDLEKGTTR
;
A
#
# COMPACT_ATOMS: atom_id res chain seq x y z
N MET A 1 -63.65 -35.96 7.96
CA MET A 1 -64.03 -37.38 8.12
C MET A 1 -62.93 -38.02 8.96
N ALA A 2 -63.19 -38.22 10.25
CA ALA A 2 -63.59 -39.51 10.84
C ALA A 2 -62.34 -40.38 11.14
N THR A 3 -61.84 -40.37 12.39
CA THR A 3 -61.95 -41.46 13.41
C THR A 3 -60.91 -42.59 13.16
N THR A 4 -60.23 -43.28 14.10
CA THR A 4 -60.40 -43.59 15.52
C THR A 4 -59.06 -44.11 16.09
N ALA A 5 -58.96 -44.08 17.42
CA ALA A 5 -57.86 -44.47 18.30
C ALA A 5 -57.64 -46.00 18.52
N LEU A 6 -56.80 -46.30 19.54
CA LEU A 6 -56.60 -47.55 20.34
C LEU A 6 -55.37 -48.38 19.90
N LEU A 7 -54.49 -48.96 20.74
CA LEU A 7 -54.42 -49.24 22.19
C LEU A 7 -52.97 -49.63 22.54
N ALA A 8 -52.53 -49.37 23.77
CA ALA A 8 -51.38 -50.06 24.41
C ALA A 8 -51.83 -51.35 25.12
N PRO A 9 -50.90 -52.26 25.49
CA PRO A 9 -50.64 -52.51 26.93
C PRO A 9 -49.15 -52.83 27.23
N THR A 10 -48.49 -52.21 28.22
CA THR A 10 -48.34 -52.58 29.65
C THR A 10 -47.83 -54.00 30.00
N ARG A 11 -46.72 -54.03 30.77
CA ARG A 11 -46.39 -54.86 31.96
C ARG A 11 -45.05 -54.33 32.51
N LEU A 12 -44.90 -53.59 33.62
CA LEU A 12 -45.23 -53.78 35.04
C LEU A 12 -44.63 -55.04 35.68
N ALA A 13 -43.58 -54.83 36.48
CA ALA A 13 -43.31 -55.53 37.73
C ALA A 13 -42.44 -54.63 38.65
N SER A 14 -43.02 -54.22 39.77
CA SER A 14 -42.42 -53.53 40.93
C SER A 14 -42.05 -54.57 42.03
N PRO A 15 -41.87 -54.24 43.32
CA PRO A 15 -41.07 -53.21 44.03
C PRO A 15 -40.23 -53.82 45.19
N ALA A 16 -39.46 -53.01 45.95
CA ALA A 16 -39.53 -52.91 47.44
C ALA A 16 -38.30 -52.27 48.11
N GLY A 17 -38.53 -51.50 49.19
CA GLY A 17 -37.61 -51.19 50.30
C GLY A 17 -36.81 -49.89 50.13
N ASP A 18 -37.05 -48.72 50.74
CA ASP A 18 -37.58 -48.22 52.02
C ASP A 18 -36.49 -47.56 52.89
N ALA A 19 -36.80 -46.29 53.23
CA ALA A 19 -36.42 -45.41 54.34
C ALA A 19 -34.96 -45.13 54.82
N THR A 20 -34.78 -43.82 55.12
CA THR A 20 -33.83 -43.15 56.05
C THR A 20 -32.38 -42.94 55.57
N THR A 21 -31.82 -41.72 55.53
CA THR A 21 -31.50 -40.89 56.70
C THR A 21 -31.24 -39.43 56.30
N ARG A 22 -31.76 -38.50 57.10
CA ARG A 22 -31.56 -37.03 57.07
C ARG A 22 -30.22 -36.69 57.74
N VAL A 23 -29.46 -35.68 57.26
CA VAL A 23 -28.79 -34.61 58.05
C VAL A 23 -27.69 -33.86 57.24
N ARG A 24 -27.92 -32.54 57.09
CA ARG A 24 -26.98 -31.39 56.97
C ARG A 24 -25.79 -31.42 55.99
N ARG A 25 -25.83 -30.51 55.01
CA ARG A 25 -25.15 -29.18 55.09
C ARG A 25 -25.50 -28.29 53.89
N ALA A 26 -25.96 -27.09 54.20
CA ALA A 26 -26.08 -25.95 53.30
C ALA A 26 -24.71 -25.26 53.09
N ARG A 27 -24.66 -24.36 52.10
CA ARG A 27 -23.52 -23.63 51.48
C ARG A 27 -23.10 -24.36 50.19
N THR A 28 -23.38 -23.86 48.98
CA THR A 28 -22.97 -22.55 48.48
C THR A 28 -23.78 -22.24 47.20
N ALA A 29 -24.73 -21.31 47.25
CA ALA A 29 -25.48 -20.86 46.09
C ALA A 29 -25.83 -19.38 46.25
N THR A 30 -24.82 -18.51 46.33
CA THR A 30 -25.02 -17.05 46.32
C THR A 30 -23.74 -16.31 45.90
N ILE A 31 -23.16 -16.64 44.74
CA ILE A 31 -22.15 -15.79 44.08
C ILE A 31 -22.42 -15.80 42.57
N ALA A 32 -23.58 -15.27 42.17
CA ALA A 32 -23.89 -15.06 40.75
C ALA A 32 -24.96 -13.99 40.54
N ARG A 33 -24.96 -12.88 41.32
CA ARG A 33 -25.83 -11.72 41.01
C ARG A 33 -25.56 -10.41 41.80
N ALA A 34 -24.30 -10.02 41.99
CA ALA A 34 -23.96 -8.75 42.65
C ALA A 34 -22.69 -8.08 42.09
N ARG A 35 -22.58 -7.98 40.76
CA ARG A 35 -21.56 -7.16 40.06
C ARG A 35 -22.14 -6.44 38.83
N ARG A 36 -23.38 -5.99 38.95
CA ARG A 36 -23.94 -4.88 38.16
C ARG A 36 -24.49 -3.91 39.19
N ASP A 37 -24.26 -2.63 38.97
CA ASP A 37 -24.61 -1.48 39.83
C ASP A 37 -23.51 -1.02 40.79
N ASN A 38 -22.53 -0.29 40.24
CA ASN A 38 -21.82 0.80 40.94
C ASN A 38 -21.04 1.71 39.95
N LEU A 39 -21.74 2.24 38.94
CA LEU A 39 -21.29 3.41 38.19
C LEU A 39 -22.17 4.60 38.57
N ARG A 40 -21.78 5.32 39.62
CA ARG A 40 -22.29 6.67 39.91
C ARG A 40 -21.12 7.61 40.21
N LYS A 41 -20.94 8.53 39.25
CA LYS A 41 -20.66 9.97 39.40
C LYS A 41 -19.66 10.40 40.49
N ALA A 42 -18.49 10.85 40.04
CA ALA A 42 -17.67 11.85 40.72
C ALA A 42 -17.43 13.04 39.77
N PRO A 43 -17.24 14.27 40.30
CA PRO A 43 -17.66 15.52 39.65
C PRO A 43 -16.65 16.11 38.67
N ILE A 44 -17.19 16.85 37.70
CA ILE A 44 -16.48 17.76 36.79
C ILE A 44 -15.96 18.94 37.63
N ALA A 45 -14.65 19.05 37.76
CA ALA A 45 -13.98 20.26 38.27
C ALA A 45 -13.45 21.07 37.09
N ALA A 46 -13.87 22.33 37.02
CA ALA A 46 -13.54 23.29 36.00
C ALA A 46 -12.05 23.68 36.00
N ALA A 47 -11.63 24.14 34.82
CA ALA A 47 -10.28 24.54 34.43
C ALA A 47 -9.54 25.42 35.45
N ALA A 48 -8.31 25.03 35.75
CA ALA A 48 -7.24 25.95 36.09
C ALA A 48 -6.28 25.97 34.90
N ALA A 49 -6.15 27.15 34.28
CA ALA A 49 -5.26 27.43 33.18
C ALA A 49 -3.82 27.04 33.55
N SER A 50 -3.36 25.91 33.03
CA SER A 50 -1.95 25.57 33.02
C SER A 50 -1.43 25.91 31.64
N SER A 51 -0.52 26.88 31.59
CA SER A 51 0.29 27.22 30.42
C SER A 51 1.11 25.98 30.05
N THR A 52 0.49 25.07 29.32
CA THR A 52 1.17 23.96 28.67
C THR A 52 1.70 24.52 27.38
N THR A 53 2.98 24.88 27.36
CA THR A 53 3.77 24.67 26.14
C THR A 53 3.65 23.19 25.83
N THR A 54 2.62 22.82 25.07
CA THR A 54 2.49 21.50 24.47
C THR A 54 3.67 21.35 23.54
N THR A 55 4.76 20.77 24.05
CA THR A 55 5.72 20.09 23.20
C THR A 55 4.95 18.92 22.62
N GLU A 56 4.27 19.15 21.50
CA GLU A 56 3.57 18.10 20.76
C GLU A 56 4.58 17.00 20.49
N LEU A 57 4.27 15.79 20.96
CA LEU A 57 5.13 14.64 20.71
C LEU A 57 5.24 14.45 19.19
N PRO A 58 6.46 14.31 18.65
CA PRO A 58 6.65 14.08 17.23
C PRO A 58 5.94 12.78 16.80
N PRO A 59 5.42 12.71 15.57
CA PRO A 59 4.86 11.47 15.03
C PRO A 59 5.85 10.30 15.16
N PRO A 60 5.40 9.04 15.32
CA PRO A 60 6.26 7.89 15.58
C PRO A 60 7.44 7.73 14.63
N ALA A 61 7.27 8.07 13.34
CA ALA A 61 8.35 8.03 12.35
C ALA A 61 9.53 8.95 12.72
N LEU A 62 9.23 10.12 13.27
CA LEU A 62 10.17 11.17 13.65
C LEU A 62 10.48 11.19 15.15
N ALA A 63 9.93 10.25 15.92
CA ALA A 63 10.05 10.24 17.38
C ALA A 63 11.38 9.65 17.87
N ASN A 64 12.17 9.02 17.00
CA ASN A 64 13.50 8.53 17.32
C ASN A 64 14.50 9.69 17.34
N PRO A 65 15.18 9.98 18.48
CA PRO A 65 16.18 11.05 18.56
C PRO A 65 17.39 10.82 17.64
N ASP A 66 17.67 9.55 17.28
CA ASP A 66 18.74 9.22 16.35
C ASP A 66 18.30 9.32 14.89
N ALA A 67 17.02 9.55 14.59
CA ALA A 67 16.51 9.64 13.23
C ALA A 67 17.25 10.71 12.43
N CYS A 68 17.71 10.33 11.23
CA CYS A 68 18.41 11.20 10.29
C CYS A 68 19.72 11.83 10.81
N THR A 69 20.21 11.46 12.00
CA THR A 69 21.43 12.06 12.60
C THR A 69 22.70 11.84 11.80
N ARG A 70 22.70 10.83 10.93
CA ARG A 70 23.79 10.47 10.03
C ARG A 70 23.36 10.48 8.56
N ALA A 71 22.25 11.13 8.20
CA ALA A 71 21.73 11.10 6.84
C ALA A 71 22.76 11.56 5.78
N SER A 72 23.62 12.53 6.13
CA SER A 72 24.72 13.01 5.27
C SER A 72 25.80 11.96 4.98
N ASP A 73 25.92 10.91 5.80
CA ASP A 73 26.91 9.85 5.61
C ASP A 73 26.48 8.84 4.53
N TYR A 74 25.21 8.89 4.09
CA TYR A 74 24.62 7.91 3.19
C TYR A 74 24.05 8.62 1.96
N THR A 75 24.66 8.35 0.80
CA THR A 75 24.11 8.68 -0.52
C THR A 75 23.51 7.46 -1.21
N SER A 76 23.89 6.25 -0.78
CA SER A 76 23.37 4.98 -1.25
C SER A 76 23.42 3.93 -0.16
N ARG A 77 22.59 2.91 -0.28
CA ARG A 77 22.53 1.73 0.60
C ARG A 77 22.28 0.48 -0.22
N ARG A 78 22.88 -0.65 0.16
CA ARG A 78 22.71 -1.92 -0.55
C ARG A 78 21.41 -2.59 -0.14
N GLY A 79 20.62 -3.02 -1.14
CA GLY A 79 19.40 -3.77 -0.89
C GLY A 79 18.98 -4.65 -2.06
N ALA A 80 18.21 -5.68 -1.75
CA ALA A 80 17.65 -6.63 -2.69
C ALA A 80 16.32 -6.11 -3.25
N VAL A 81 16.26 -5.85 -4.55
CA VAL A 81 15.05 -5.43 -5.27
C VAL A 81 14.34 -6.65 -5.87
N PRO A 82 13.01 -6.79 -5.71
CA PRO A 82 12.29 -8.01 -6.10
C PRO A 82 11.85 -7.99 -7.59
N TYR A 83 12.80 -8.23 -8.49
CA TYR A 83 12.52 -8.45 -9.90
C TYR A 83 11.74 -9.76 -10.14
N LYS A 84 11.27 -9.96 -11.39
CA LYS A 84 10.44 -11.08 -11.86
C LYS A 84 10.82 -12.46 -11.31
N ASP A 85 12.08 -12.85 -11.50
CA ASP A 85 12.56 -14.22 -11.25
C ASP A 85 13.52 -14.32 -10.05
N ALA A 86 14.02 -13.19 -9.55
CA ALA A 86 14.93 -13.15 -8.41
C ALA A 86 14.89 -11.80 -7.71
N ALA A 87 15.23 -11.80 -6.42
CA ALA A 87 15.68 -10.59 -5.77
C ALA A 87 17.14 -10.33 -6.18
N VAL A 88 17.42 -9.12 -6.64
CA VAL A 88 18.77 -8.71 -7.09
C VAL A 88 19.29 -7.64 -6.17
N ASP A 89 20.47 -7.86 -5.60
CA ASP A 89 21.14 -6.85 -4.79
C ASP A 89 21.60 -5.71 -5.69
N VAL A 90 21.21 -4.48 -5.36
CA VAL A 90 21.55 -3.24 -6.08
C VAL A 90 21.90 -2.15 -5.08
N ASP A 91 22.57 -1.11 -5.56
CA ASP A 91 22.71 0.13 -4.79
C ASP A 91 21.42 0.95 -4.95
N ILE A 92 20.76 1.23 -3.83
CA ILE A 92 19.56 2.07 -3.78
C ILE A 92 20.00 3.43 -3.29
N MET A 93 19.79 4.47 -4.10
CA MET A 93 20.15 5.83 -3.74
C MET A 93 19.22 6.35 -2.64
N VAL A 94 19.81 7.06 -1.68
CA VAL A 94 19.12 7.64 -0.53
C VAL A 94 19.55 9.09 -0.33
N ASN A 95 18.75 9.88 0.38
CA ASN A 95 19.09 11.24 0.79
C ASN A 95 19.61 12.09 -0.41
N ASP A 96 20.77 12.71 -0.28
CA ASP A 96 21.36 13.55 -1.34
C ASP A 96 21.72 12.76 -2.60
N GLY A 97 22.07 11.47 -2.48
CA GLY A 97 22.28 10.61 -3.64
C GLY A 97 20.99 10.37 -4.42
N ALA A 98 19.85 10.21 -3.71
CA ALA A 98 18.55 10.11 -4.37
C ALA A 98 18.15 11.43 -5.05
N ARG A 99 18.39 12.58 -4.40
CA ARG A 99 18.14 13.90 -5.01
C ARG A 99 18.98 14.11 -6.27
N ALA A 100 20.25 13.77 -6.23
CA ALA A 100 21.15 13.87 -7.38
C ALA A 100 20.72 12.92 -8.52
N ALA A 101 20.31 11.69 -8.20
CA ALA A 101 19.84 10.73 -9.18
C ALA A 101 18.53 11.20 -9.86
N ILE A 102 17.59 11.75 -9.11
CA ILE A 102 16.35 12.33 -9.65
C ILE A 102 16.66 13.43 -10.66
N ALA A 103 17.52 14.38 -10.29
CA ALA A 103 17.89 15.49 -11.16
C ALA A 103 18.67 15.04 -12.40
N ALA A 104 19.59 14.07 -12.25
CA ALA A 104 20.33 13.51 -13.37
C ALA A 104 19.43 12.77 -14.37
N ALA A 105 18.30 12.24 -13.91
CA ALA A 105 17.32 11.52 -14.74
C ALA A 105 16.18 12.42 -15.27
N GLY A 106 16.15 13.72 -14.93
CA GLY A 106 15.03 14.63 -15.25
C GLY A 106 13.69 14.15 -14.67
N ALA A 107 13.73 13.51 -13.49
CA ALA A 107 12.59 12.79 -12.92
C ALA A 107 11.78 13.62 -11.90
N GLU A 108 12.05 14.92 -11.74
CA GLU A 108 11.41 15.80 -10.76
C GLU A 108 9.88 15.90 -10.93
N ARG A 109 9.38 15.64 -12.14
CA ARG A 109 7.94 15.60 -12.45
C ARG A 109 7.26 14.27 -12.09
N PHE A 110 8.04 13.27 -11.73
CA PHE A 110 7.56 11.93 -11.38
C PHE A 110 7.71 11.63 -9.90
N VAL A 111 8.69 12.22 -9.22
CA VAL A 111 8.95 11.93 -7.81
C VAL A 111 9.48 13.14 -7.06
N SER A 112 9.00 13.30 -5.82
CA SER A 112 9.44 14.32 -4.89
C SER A 112 9.74 13.72 -3.51
N LEU A 113 10.96 13.96 -3.04
CA LEU A 113 11.42 13.54 -1.71
C LEU A 113 11.06 14.60 -0.68
N ILE A 114 10.07 14.31 0.16
CA ILE A 114 9.47 15.28 1.08
C ILE A 114 10.35 15.43 2.32
N ASP A 115 10.79 16.65 2.60
CA ASP A 115 11.60 16.96 3.79
C ASP A 115 10.84 16.61 5.08
N PRO A 116 11.45 15.87 6.03
CA PRO A 116 10.85 15.55 7.33
C PRO A 116 10.37 16.77 8.15
N SER A 117 10.99 17.94 7.94
CA SER A 117 10.65 19.21 8.59
C SER A 117 9.54 19.98 7.89
N ASN A 118 9.05 19.51 6.73
CA ASN A 118 8.01 20.17 5.96
C ASN A 118 6.72 20.31 6.80
N PRO A 119 6.20 21.53 7.01
CA PRO A 119 5.02 21.74 7.85
C PRO A 119 3.75 21.05 7.33
N LYS A 120 3.61 20.88 6.01
CA LYS A 120 2.48 20.14 5.40
C LYS A 120 2.59 18.64 5.66
N LEU A 121 3.82 18.11 5.63
CA LEU A 121 4.08 16.71 6.01
C LEU A 121 3.74 16.50 7.50
N LEU A 122 4.22 17.38 8.37
CA LEU A 122 3.94 17.29 9.80
C LEU A 122 2.44 17.35 10.10
N ARG A 123 1.70 18.21 9.39
CA ARG A 123 0.24 18.25 9.45
C ARG A 123 -0.37 16.92 9.02
N LEU A 124 0.05 16.37 7.88
CA LEU A 124 -0.46 15.09 7.38
C LEU A 124 -0.18 13.94 8.35
N LEU A 125 1.04 13.84 8.86
CA LEU A 125 1.42 12.82 9.83
C LEU A 125 0.55 12.92 11.10
N ARG A 126 0.27 14.12 11.61
CA ARG A 126 -0.62 14.30 12.78
C ARG A 126 -2.05 13.83 12.50
N VAL A 127 -2.63 14.26 11.38
CA VAL A 127 -3.95 13.80 10.95
C VAL A 127 -3.98 12.26 10.86
N MET A 128 -2.90 11.67 10.35
CA MET A 128 -2.76 10.23 10.27
C MET A 128 -2.67 9.54 11.63
N GLU A 129 -1.91 10.10 12.57
CA GLU A 129 -1.81 9.57 13.92
C GLU A 129 -3.16 9.59 14.64
N ASP A 130 -3.90 10.71 14.54
CA ASP A 130 -5.20 10.87 15.19
C ASP A 130 -6.25 9.89 14.65
N GLY A 131 -6.21 9.61 13.34
CA GLY A 131 -7.15 8.70 12.68
C GLY A 131 -6.67 7.25 12.53
N TRP A 132 -5.44 6.92 12.93
CA TRP A 132 -4.76 5.67 12.57
C TRP A 132 -5.60 4.43 12.90
N ASP A 133 -6.06 4.31 14.14
CA ASP A 133 -6.84 3.16 14.60
C ASP A 133 -8.34 3.31 14.31
N ALA A 134 -8.88 4.53 14.46
CA ALA A 134 -10.31 4.79 14.28
C ALA A 134 -10.77 4.52 12.84
N ILE A 135 -9.99 4.97 11.85
CA ILE A 135 -10.28 4.75 10.43
C ILE A 135 -9.68 3.44 9.96
N GLY A 136 -8.41 3.18 10.28
CA GLY A 136 -7.65 2.04 9.80
C GLY A 136 -8.23 0.69 10.23
N VAL A 137 -8.39 0.46 11.53
CA VAL A 137 -8.87 -0.84 12.05
C VAL A 137 -10.32 -1.08 11.62
N ARG A 138 -11.17 -0.04 11.67
CA ARG A 138 -12.57 -0.13 11.28
C ARG A 138 -12.76 -0.53 9.81
N ASN A 139 -11.87 -0.06 8.94
CA ASN A 139 -11.93 -0.31 7.50
C ASN A 139 -10.91 -1.35 7.02
N LYS A 140 -10.44 -2.24 7.91
CA LYS A 140 -9.50 -3.32 7.54
C LYS A 140 -8.24 -2.82 6.83
N ASN A 141 -7.74 -1.66 7.26
CA ASN A 141 -6.49 -1.02 6.83
C ASN A 141 -6.49 -0.50 5.37
N ALA A 142 -7.61 -0.41 4.68
CA ALA A 142 -7.70 0.21 3.36
C ALA A 142 -9.10 0.76 3.10
N GLY A 143 -9.25 1.69 2.16
CA GLY A 143 -10.59 2.13 1.77
C GLY A 143 -10.63 3.36 0.88
N HIS A 144 -11.85 3.86 0.69
CA HIS A 144 -12.17 5.04 -0.10
C HIS A 144 -11.75 6.35 0.60
N HIS A 145 -11.34 7.34 -0.19
CA HIS A 145 -10.85 8.62 0.31
C HIS A 145 -11.86 9.38 1.18
N SER A 146 -13.16 9.22 0.91
CA SER A 146 -14.23 9.85 1.70
C SER A 146 -14.29 9.38 3.16
N LEU A 147 -13.60 8.29 3.52
CA LEU A 147 -13.49 7.81 4.90
C LEU A 147 -12.49 8.62 5.72
N TRP A 148 -11.57 9.35 5.06
CA TRP A 148 -10.54 10.13 5.72
C TRP A 148 -10.25 11.46 4.99
N PRO A 149 -11.27 12.31 4.79
CA PRO A 149 -11.16 13.51 3.97
C PRO A 149 -10.04 14.45 4.42
N GLU A 150 -9.77 14.54 5.72
CA GLU A 150 -8.72 15.39 6.28
C GLU A 150 -7.31 14.94 5.85
N ALA A 151 -7.08 13.62 5.73
CA ALA A 151 -5.81 13.08 5.27
C ALA A 151 -5.61 13.34 3.77
N PHE A 152 -6.68 13.23 2.98
CA PHE A 152 -6.62 13.52 1.54
C PHE A 152 -6.44 15.01 1.27
N GLU A 153 -7.07 15.88 2.05
CA GLU A 153 -6.85 17.33 1.95
C GLU A 153 -5.40 17.70 2.29
N ALA A 154 -4.85 17.14 3.38
CA ALA A 154 -3.46 17.38 3.74
C ALA A 154 -2.46 16.77 2.73
N GLY A 155 -2.77 15.60 2.16
CA GLY A 155 -1.98 14.98 1.08
C GLY A 155 -2.03 15.78 -0.23
N ARG A 156 -3.20 16.32 -0.59
CA ARG A 156 -3.35 17.24 -1.73
C ARG A 156 -2.43 18.45 -1.61
N SER A 157 -2.37 19.10 -0.43
CA SER A 157 -1.50 20.26 -0.23
C SER A 157 0.00 19.94 -0.42
N LEU A 158 0.42 18.70 -0.15
CA LEU A 158 1.77 18.23 -0.43
C LEU A 158 2.00 18.04 -1.93
N LEU A 159 1.03 17.49 -2.66
CA LEU A 159 1.13 17.31 -4.11
C LEU A 159 1.18 18.64 -4.87
N GLU A 160 0.38 19.63 -4.45
CA GLU A 160 0.42 20.99 -4.99
C GLU A 160 1.79 21.67 -4.80
N GLU A 161 2.55 21.29 -3.78
CA GLU A 161 3.92 21.77 -3.57
C GLU A 161 4.97 20.96 -4.32
N ALA A 162 4.79 19.65 -4.36
CA ALA A 162 5.72 18.72 -5.00
C ALA A 162 5.70 18.84 -6.53
N PHE A 163 4.51 19.01 -7.11
CA PHE A 163 4.28 19.00 -8.56
C PHE A 163 3.37 20.18 -8.95
N PRO A 164 3.82 21.42 -8.79
CA PRO A 164 2.96 22.60 -8.97
C PRO A 164 2.38 22.70 -10.38
N GLU A 165 3.12 22.30 -11.40
CA GLU A 165 2.66 22.39 -12.79
C GLU A 165 1.46 21.48 -13.09
N GLU A 166 1.40 20.31 -12.44
CA GLU A 166 0.35 19.31 -12.61
C GLU A 166 -0.75 19.38 -11.55
N CYS A 167 -0.46 19.90 -10.36
CA CYS A 167 -1.36 19.81 -9.20
C CYS A 167 -1.91 21.15 -8.73
N ASP A 168 -1.17 22.26 -8.86
CA ASP A 168 -1.59 23.56 -8.30
C ASP A 168 -2.57 24.27 -9.26
N PRO A 169 -3.79 24.65 -8.79
CA PRO A 169 -4.77 25.39 -9.58
C PRO A 169 -4.25 26.70 -10.19
N LYS A 170 -3.24 27.34 -9.58
CA LYS A 170 -2.58 28.53 -10.15
C LYS A 170 -1.94 28.25 -11.51
N PHE A 171 -1.49 27.02 -11.72
CA PHE A 171 -0.94 26.55 -12.98
C PHE A 171 -2.02 25.84 -13.83
N GLY A 172 -3.28 25.73 -13.36
CA GLY A 172 -4.32 24.97 -14.03
C GLY A 172 -4.22 23.47 -13.80
N GLY A 173 -3.48 23.04 -12.78
CA GLY A 173 -3.49 21.69 -12.25
C GLY A 173 -4.67 21.48 -11.29
N GLU A 174 -5.12 20.24 -11.16
CA GLU A 174 -6.17 19.85 -10.22
C GLU A 174 -5.82 18.51 -9.60
N VAL A 175 -5.81 18.45 -8.26
CA VAL A 175 -5.71 17.21 -7.51
C VAL A 175 -7.10 16.69 -7.16
N LEU A 176 -7.37 15.46 -7.59
CA LEU A 176 -8.59 14.71 -7.31
C LEU A 176 -8.26 13.61 -6.29
N SER A 177 -9.09 13.52 -5.25
CA SER A 177 -8.92 12.49 -4.23
C SER A 177 -9.29 11.11 -4.76
N GLY A 178 -8.47 10.12 -4.41
CA GLY A 178 -8.68 8.75 -4.81
C GLY A 178 -8.45 8.52 -6.30
N VAL A 179 -8.58 7.25 -6.67
CA VAL A 179 -8.23 6.78 -8.00
C VAL A 179 -9.43 6.66 -8.95
N ALA A 180 -10.65 6.78 -8.43
CA ALA A 180 -11.94 6.70 -9.14
C ALA A 180 -12.10 5.53 -10.13
N PHE A 181 -11.44 4.41 -9.85
CA PHE A 181 -11.62 3.16 -10.60
C PHE A 181 -12.87 2.39 -10.21
N VAL A 182 -13.63 2.90 -9.25
CA VAL A 182 -14.91 2.34 -8.88
C VAL A 182 -15.96 3.43 -8.99
N GLY A 183 -17.07 3.10 -9.66
CA GLY A 183 -18.28 3.91 -9.59
C GLY A 183 -18.74 4.12 -8.15
N ASP A 184 -19.56 5.15 -7.93
CA ASP A 184 -20.10 5.50 -6.61
C ASP A 184 -20.84 4.34 -5.92
N ASP A 185 -21.42 3.44 -6.73
CA ASP A 185 -22.10 2.22 -6.31
C ASP A 185 -21.16 1.16 -5.73
N MET A 186 -19.85 1.28 -5.99
CA MET A 186 -18.79 0.35 -5.58
C MET A 186 -17.66 1.02 -4.80
N LYS A 187 -17.92 2.20 -4.22
CA LYS A 187 -16.93 2.96 -3.43
C LYS A 187 -16.30 2.15 -2.28
N ASP A 188 -17.01 1.19 -1.71
CA ASP A 188 -16.49 0.29 -0.67
C ASP A 188 -15.39 -0.66 -1.17
N ARG A 189 -15.24 -0.81 -2.49
CA ARG A 189 -14.17 -1.57 -3.15
C ARG A 189 -12.95 -0.73 -3.52
N ALA A 190 -13.05 0.60 -3.41
CA ALA A 190 -11.94 1.52 -3.65
C ALA A 190 -10.80 1.28 -2.66
N ILE A 191 -9.58 1.35 -3.16
CA ILE A 191 -8.38 1.40 -2.33
C ILE A 191 -7.69 2.71 -2.68
N ASP A 192 -8.20 3.80 -2.10
CA ASP A 192 -7.61 5.13 -2.22
C ASP A 192 -6.56 5.34 -1.13
N PHE A 193 -6.68 4.66 0.02
CA PHE A 193 -5.62 4.58 1.01
C PHE A 193 -5.32 3.14 1.41
N MET A 194 -4.08 2.90 1.84
CA MET A 194 -3.65 1.62 2.40
C MET A 194 -2.68 1.82 3.58
N GLN A 195 -3.08 1.34 4.76
CA GLN A 195 -2.22 1.18 5.92
C GLN A 195 -1.52 -0.18 5.88
N ARG A 196 -0.20 -0.16 6.04
CA ARG A 196 0.60 -1.36 6.28
C ARG A 196 0.99 -1.40 7.74
N ARG A 197 0.56 -2.44 8.45
CA ARG A 197 0.90 -2.69 9.86
C ARG A 197 1.94 -3.81 9.98
N PRO A 198 2.61 -3.96 11.13
CA PRO A 198 3.46 -5.11 11.40
C PRO A 198 2.66 -6.41 11.38
N LYS A 199 3.32 -7.55 11.11
CA LYS A 199 2.68 -8.89 11.12
C LYS A 199 1.97 -9.23 12.44
N THR A 200 2.37 -8.62 13.55
CA THR A 200 1.79 -8.84 14.89
C THR A 200 0.44 -8.16 15.09
N ASP A 201 0.09 -7.17 14.28
CA ASP A 201 -1.17 -6.40 14.37
C ASP A 201 -2.26 -6.91 13.40
N PHE A 202 -2.02 -8.03 12.68
CA PHE A 202 -2.90 -8.46 11.60
C PHE A 202 -4.04 -9.40 12.02
N THR A 203 -5.27 -8.91 11.87
CA THR A 203 -6.40 -9.68 11.33
C THR A 203 -6.50 -9.41 9.82
N MET A 204 -5.82 -10.25 9.02
CA MET A 204 -5.94 -10.44 7.57
C MET A 204 -6.22 -9.21 6.67
N SER A 205 -5.20 -8.73 5.94
CA SER A 205 -5.37 -8.41 4.51
C SER A 205 -4.70 -9.52 3.69
N LYS A 206 -5.51 -10.51 3.30
CA LYS A 206 -5.16 -11.44 2.24
C LYS A 206 -5.34 -10.67 0.94
N TYR A 207 -4.26 -10.13 0.40
CA TYR A 207 -3.99 -9.80 -1.01
C TYR A 207 -2.79 -8.85 -0.99
N ASN A 208 -1.60 -9.42 -1.07
CA ASN A 208 -0.39 -8.66 -1.35
C ASN A 208 0.24 -9.29 -2.59
N PRO A 209 -0.21 -8.93 -3.81
CA PRO A 209 0.57 -9.22 -5.02
C PRO A 209 1.96 -8.55 -4.98
N LEU A 210 2.14 -7.60 -4.06
CA LEU A 210 3.29 -6.70 -3.87
C LEU A 210 4.55 -7.35 -3.28
N GLY A 211 4.76 -8.64 -3.50
CA GLY A 211 6.09 -9.22 -3.41
C GLY A 211 6.95 -8.90 -4.63
N ARG A 212 6.39 -8.20 -5.62
CA ARG A 212 6.99 -7.91 -6.92
C ARG A 212 6.92 -6.41 -7.20
N LEU A 213 7.83 -5.95 -8.04
CA LEU A 213 7.75 -4.63 -8.67
C LEU A 213 6.49 -4.55 -9.53
N HIS A 214 5.87 -3.38 -9.54
CA HIS A 214 4.69 -3.09 -10.34
C HIS A 214 4.59 -1.59 -10.59
N ARG A 215 3.74 -1.23 -11.55
CA ARG A 215 3.08 0.06 -11.61
C ARG A 215 1.64 -0.15 -11.17
N ASP A 216 1.02 0.84 -10.56
CA ASP A 216 -0.36 0.71 -10.09
C ASP A 216 -1.40 0.33 -11.19
N PRO A 217 -1.36 0.79 -12.46
CA PRO A 217 -2.35 0.39 -13.47
C PRO A 217 -2.29 -1.12 -13.77
N ASP A 218 -1.06 -1.65 -13.78
CA ASP A 218 -0.79 -3.07 -13.98
C ASP A 218 -1.30 -3.92 -12.80
N ALA A 219 -1.46 -3.29 -11.62
CA ALA A 219 -1.89 -3.92 -10.38
C ALA A 219 -3.36 -3.65 -9.99
N ILE A 220 -4.07 -2.74 -10.67
CA ILE A 220 -5.37 -2.23 -10.22
C ILE A 220 -6.52 -2.63 -11.13
N ASP A 221 -6.26 -2.89 -12.40
CA ASP A 221 -7.26 -3.30 -13.39
C ASP A 221 -7.66 -4.80 -13.28
N TYR A 222 -7.91 -5.21 -12.04
CA TYR A 222 -8.56 -6.47 -11.66
C TYR A 222 -10.01 -6.24 -11.23
N LYS A 223 -10.48 -4.97 -11.20
CA LYS A 223 -11.65 -4.61 -10.39
C LYS A 223 -12.84 -4.09 -11.18
N GLN A 224 -12.66 -3.42 -12.33
CA GLN A 224 -13.74 -2.91 -13.17
C GLN A 224 -13.31 -2.68 -14.64
N PRO A 225 -14.02 -3.26 -15.62
CA PRO A 225 -13.91 -2.87 -17.02
C PRO A 225 -14.26 -1.39 -17.22
N GLY A 226 -13.56 -0.71 -18.14
CA GLY A 226 -13.84 0.70 -18.47
C GLY A 226 -13.36 1.72 -17.41
N TRP A 227 -12.49 1.29 -16.48
CA TRP A 227 -11.94 2.17 -15.46
C TRP A 227 -11.15 3.33 -16.06
N MET A 228 -10.54 3.11 -17.23
CA MET A 228 -9.65 4.07 -17.87
C MET A 228 -10.42 5.30 -18.38
N GLU A 229 -11.55 5.05 -19.06
CA GLU A 229 -12.49 6.06 -19.51
C GLU A 229 -13.13 6.81 -18.34
N THR A 230 -13.46 6.09 -17.27
CA THR A 230 -14.05 6.66 -16.04
C THR A 230 -13.04 7.52 -15.27
N ALA A 231 -11.78 7.09 -15.23
CA ALA A 231 -10.75 7.72 -14.42
C ALA A 231 -10.02 8.86 -15.14
N MET A 232 -10.05 8.89 -16.47
CA MET A 232 -9.46 9.94 -17.31
C MET A 232 -10.51 10.69 -18.18
N PRO A 233 -11.58 11.25 -17.58
CA PRO A 233 -12.62 11.94 -18.35
C PRO A 233 -12.06 13.16 -19.08
N GLY A 234 -12.52 13.43 -20.30
CA GLY A 234 -12.02 14.53 -21.12
C GLY A 234 -10.60 14.32 -21.67
N SER A 235 -10.10 13.07 -21.65
CA SER A 235 -8.93 12.66 -22.42
C SER A 235 -9.42 12.04 -23.74
N ALA A 236 -9.38 12.80 -24.84
CA ALA A 236 -9.73 12.28 -26.16
C ALA A 236 -8.52 11.63 -26.86
N PRO A 237 -8.69 10.51 -27.59
CA PRO A 237 -7.64 9.95 -28.44
C PRO A 237 -7.12 10.99 -29.43
N PHE A 238 -5.86 10.87 -29.83
CA PHE A 238 -5.28 11.78 -30.82
C PHE A 238 -6.08 11.74 -32.14
N GLY A 239 -6.59 12.89 -32.58
CA GLY A 239 -7.38 13.02 -33.82
C GLY A 239 -8.91 12.93 -33.66
N ALA A 240 -9.43 12.71 -32.45
CA ALA A 240 -10.83 12.99 -32.14
C ALA A 240 -11.07 14.52 -32.13
N GLU A 241 -12.33 14.97 -32.29
CA GLU A 241 -12.66 16.39 -32.14
C GLU A 241 -12.18 16.87 -30.75
N GLU A 242 -11.13 17.69 -30.73
CA GLU A 242 -10.62 18.25 -29.48
C GLU A 242 -11.68 19.20 -28.92
N GLU A 243 -11.99 19.07 -27.64
CA GLU A 243 -12.78 20.07 -26.94
C GLU A 243 -12.11 21.45 -27.11
N GLU A 244 -12.90 22.52 -27.15
CA GLU A 244 -12.45 23.90 -27.40
C GLU A 244 -11.31 24.35 -26.46
N ASP A 245 -11.18 23.69 -25.30
CA ASP A 245 -10.18 23.95 -24.27
C ASP A 245 -9.00 22.95 -24.24
N GLY A 246 -8.91 21.99 -25.16
CA GLY A 246 -7.86 20.97 -25.22
C GLY A 246 -7.99 19.80 -24.23
N ALA A 247 -7.28 18.70 -24.51
CA ALA A 247 -7.36 17.45 -23.74
C ALA A 247 -6.59 17.49 -22.40
N TYR A 248 -7.12 16.80 -21.39
CA TYR A 248 -6.41 16.60 -20.13
C TYR A 248 -5.27 15.58 -20.24
N SER A 249 -4.17 15.86 -19.54
CA SER A 249 -3.15 14.88 -19.17
C SER A 249 -3.35 14.48 -17.71
N TYR A 250 -3.47 13.18 -17.46
CA TYR A 250 -3.67 12.59 -16.13
C TYR A 250 -2.38 12.01 -15.56
N ARG A 251 -2.20 12.17 -14.25
CA ARG A 251 -1.17 11.52 -13.44
C ARG A 251 -1.80 10.87 -12.22
N TYR A 252 -1.14 9.86 -11.69
CA TYR A 252 -1.63 9.12 -10.53
C TYR A 252 -0.55 9.10 -9.47
N TYR A 253 -0.76 9.88 -8.43
CA TYR A 253 0.25 10.10 -7.42
C TYR A 253 -0.06 9.28 -6.17
N ASN A 254 0.97 8.58 -5.69
CA ASN A 254 0.98 8.02 -4.35
C ASN A 254 1.78 8.95 -3.42
N VAL A 255 1.15 9.37 -2.32
CA VAL A 255 1.85 9.94 -1.16
C VAL A 255 2.12 8.79 -0.19
N TRP A 256 3.36 8.33 -0.18
CA TRP A 256 3.81 7.25 0.68
C TRP A 256 4.57 7.79 1.89
N LEU A 257 4.22 7.27 3.07
CA LEU A 257 4.72 7.75 4.34
C LEU A 257 5.13 6.59 5.22
N ALA A 258 6.36 6.62 5.70
CA ALA A 258 6.79 5.82 6.81
C ALA A 258 6.08 6.29 8.08
N ARG A 259 5.56 5.33 8.86
CA ARG A 259 5.14 5.54 10.25
C ARG A 259 6.11 4.89 11.23
N THR A 260 6.89 3.92 10.76
CA THR A 260 7.92 3.30 11.59
C THR A 260 9.04 4.30 11.89
N PRO A 261 9.65 4.27 13.09
CA PRO A 261 10.78 5.12 13.41
C PRO A 261 11.91 4.97 12.38
N LEU A 262 12.48 6.09 11.97
CA LEU A 262 13.61 6.11 11.05
C LEU A 262 14.91 5.71 11.75
N ASP A 263 15.81 5.11 10.99
CA ASP A 263 17.17 4.80 11.42
C ASP A 263 18.09 6.03 11.33
N ALA A 264 19.34 5.87 11.77
CA ALA A 264 20.31 6.96 11.76
C ALA A 264 20.65 7.47 10.35
N SER A 265 20.49 6.65 9.31
CA SER A 265 20.66 7.06 7.92
C SER A 265 19.48 7.89 7.39
N GLY A 266 18.41 8.01 8.17
CA GLY A 266 17.18 8.70 7.79
C GLY A 266 16.21 7.83 6.99
N GLN A 267 16.38 6.50 7.00
CA GLN A 267 15.57 5.56 6.23
C GLN A 267 14.80 4.60 7.15
N VAL A 268 13.85 3.85 6.59
CA VAL A 268 13.15 2.81 7.35
C VAL A 268 14.08 1.62 7.61
N TYR A 269 13.99 1.01 8.80
CA TYR A 269 14.83 -0.15 9.15
C TYR A 269 14.58 -1.40 8.31
N GLU A 270 13.37 -1.56 7.78
CA GLU A 270 12.91 -2.78 7.13
C GLU A 270 12.07 -2.46 5.91
N ASN A 271 12.30 -3.24 4.86
CA ASN A 271 11.56 -3.25 3.60
C ASN A 271 11.27 -1.86 2.98
N PRO A 272 12.28 -1.03 2.66
CA PRO A 272 12.06 0.29 2.07
C PRO A 272 11.18 0.22 0.81
N LEU A 273 10.36 1.26 0.59
CA LEU A 273 9.73 1.45 -0.71
C LEU A 273 10.81 1.88 -1.70
N CYS A 274 11.14 1.03 -2.67
CA CYS A 274 12.06 1.38 -3.74
C CYS A 274 11.27 1.85 -4.96
N LEU A 275 11.73 2.94 -5.59
CA LEU A 275 11.18 3.51 -6.81
C LEU A 275 12.25 3.45 -7.89
N LEU A 276 11.88 3.00 -9.08
CA LEU A 276 12.73 3.06 -10.26
C LEU A 276 12.49 4.39 -10.97
N LEU A 277 13.58 5.13 -11.23
CA LEU A 277 13.49 6.35 -12.03
C LEU A 277 13.04 6.04 -13.46
N PRO A 278 12.24 6.91 -14.09
CA PRO A 278 11.77 6.71 -15.46
C PRO A 278 12.95 6.70 -16.44
N ARG A 279 12.81 5.97 -17.54
CA ARG A 279 13.77 5.98 -18.65
C ARG A 279 13.50 7.19 -19.54
N ASP A 280 14.55 7.87 -19.97
CA ASP A 280 14.49 9.00 -20.90
C ASP A 280 13.43 10.05 -20.50
N GLU A 281 13.43 10.47 -19.22
CA GLU A 281 12.46 11.45 -18.68
C GLU A 281 10.99 11.02 -18.82
N GLY A 282 10.75 9.70 -18.94
CA GLY A 282 9.44 9.09 -19.15
C GLY A 282 9.04 8.97 -20.63
N ALA A 283 9.85 9.46 -21.57
CA ALA A 283 9.57 9.32 -22.99
C ALA A 283 9.74 7.88 -23.50
N LYS A 284 10.29 6.98 -22.67
CA LYS A 284 10.48 5.57 -23.02
C LYS A 284 10.13 4.67 -21.85
N GLU A 285 9.51 3.53 -22.14
CA GLU A 285 9.31 2.47 -21.16
C GLU A 285 10.60 1.69 -20.91
N TRP A 286 10.76 1.22 -19.67
CA TRP A 286 11.73 0.18 -19.38
C TRP A 286 11.34 -1.12 -20.08
N ASP A 287 12.33 -1.97 -20.32
CA ASP A 287 12.08 -3.29 -20.89
C ASP A 287 11.53 -4.25 -19.82
N TYR A 288 10.48 -4.99 -20.16
CA TYR A 288 9.84 -5.95 -19.26
C TYR A 288 9.21 -7.11 -20.02
N GLU A 289 8.96 -8.18 -19.29
CA GLU A 289 8.23 -9.33 -19.80
C GLU A 289 6.78 -9.29 -19.34
N ILE A 290 5.87 -9.80 -20.18
CA ILE A 290 4.47 -9.96 -19.82
C ILE A 290 4.28 -11.41 -19.42
N ARG A 291 4.04 -11.66 -18.13
CA ARG A 291 3.69 -12.99 -17.64
C ARG A 291 2.20 -13.23 -17.78
N LYS A 292 1.82 -14.19 -18.61
CA LYS A 292 0.43 -14.63 -18.74
C LYS A 292 0.09 -15.72 -17.72
N PRO A 293 -1.19 -15.90 -17.36
CA PRO A 293 -1.59 -17.00 -16.50
C PRO A 293 -1.18 -18.37 -17.03
N GLU A 294 -1.19 -18.56 -18.35
CA GLU A 294 -0.83 -19.82 -19.03
C GLU A 294 0.66 -20.17 -18.89
N ASP A 295 1.52 -19.17 -18.68
CA ASP A 295 2.95 -19.38 -18.42
C ASP A 295 3.19 -20.07 -17.05
N ASN A 296 2.14 -20.15 -16.21
CA ASN A 296 2.17 -20.94 -14.97
C ASN A 296 1.72 -22.40 -15.18
N VAL A 297 1.19 -22.76 -16.36
CA VAL A 297 0.68 -24.11 -16.66
C VAL A 297 1.82 -24.96 -17.22
N GLY A 298 2.53 -25.63 -16.32
CA GLY A 298 3.71 -26.45 -16.63
C GLY A 298 4.89 -26.21 -15.71
N ALA A 299 4.84 -25.16 -14.89
CA ALA A 299 5.64 -25.10 -13.68
C ALA A 299 5.29 -26.34 -12.85
N LYS A 300 6.23 -27.31 -12.73
CA LYS A 300 6.11 -28.36 -11.72
C LYS A 300 5.80 -27.64 -10.41
N GLU A 301 4.68 -27.99 -9.78
CA GLU A 301 4.47 -27.61 -8.38
C GLU A 301 5.74 -28.02 -7.64
N GLU A 302 6.51 -27.02 -7.23
CA GLU A 302 7.73 -27.24 -6.49
C GLU A 302 7.32 -28.02 -5.24
N THR A 303 7.83 -29.24 -5.12
CA THR A 303 7.48 -30.09 -3.98
C THR A 303 7.85 -29.37 -2.69
N ILE A 304 7.17 -29.68 -1.58
CA ILE A 304 7.52 -29.12 -0.27
C ILE A 304 9.02 -29.29 0.02
N GLY A 305 9.63 -30.39 -0.45
CA GLY A 305 11.07 -30.64 -0.35
C GLY A 305 11.93 -29.69 -1.19
N GLU A 306 11.54 -29.37 -2.41
CA GLU A 306 12.24 -28.41 -3.27
C GLU A 306 12.08 -26.96 -2.75
N MET A 307 10.88 -26.58 -2.30
CA MET A 307 10.62 -25.30 -1.64
C MET A 307 11.45 -25.13 -0.37
N MET A 308 11.52 -26.17 0.47
CA MET A 308 12.33 -26.17 1.68
C MET A 308 13.84 -26.19 1.35
N GLY A 309 14.25 -26.84 0.26
CA GLY A 309 15.62 -26.81 -0.25
C GLY A 309 16.05 -25.43 -0.76
N ARG A 310 15.15 -24.71 -1.44
CA ARG A 310 15.35 -23.32 -1.85
C ARG A 310 15.33 -22.36 -0.65
N ALA A 311 14.42 -22.58 0.30
CA ALA A 311 14.40 -21.86 1.58
C ALA A 311 15.67 -22.12 2.41
N ALA A 312 16.25 -23.31 2.34
CA ALA A 312 17.52 -23.61 3.02
C ALA A 312 18.70 -22.91 2.34
N LYS A 313 18.68 -22.75 1.01
CA LYS A 313 19.72 -22.05 0.25
C LYS A 313 19.58 -20.53 0.25
N ASN A 314 18.37 -20.01 0.39
CA ASN A 314 18.09 -18.58 0.50
C ASN A 314 16.87 -18.33 1.43
N PRO A 315 17.08 -18.34 2.77
CA PRO A 315 16.00 -18.32 3.76
C PRO A 315 15.11 -17.07 3.71
N LEU A 316 15.60 -16.00 3.10
CA LEU A 316 14.98 -14.68 3.12
C LEU A 316 13.97 -14.48 1.98
N SER A 317 14.12 -15.18 0.85
CA SER A 317 13.17 -15.13 -0.28
C SER A 317 12.00 -16.11 -0.14
N ALA A 318 12.09 -17.07 0.79
CA ALA A 318 11.07 -18.10 1.04
C ALA A 318 9.99 -17.69 2.06
N ALA A 319 10.15 -16.56 2.76
CA ALA A 319 9.18 -16.10 3.77
C ALA A 319 7.76 -15.85 3.23
N PRO A 320 7.55 -15.35 1.99
CA PRO A 320 6.22 -15.26 1.39
C PRO A 320 5.62 -16.62 1.04
N ILE A 321 6.47 -17.59 0.68
CA ILE A 321 6.10 -18.94 0.22
C ILE A 321 5.66 -19.82 1.40
N VAL A 322 6.38 -19.77 2.51
CA VAL A 322 5.97 -20.46 3.74
C VAL A 322 4.67 -19.86 4.29
N MET A 323 4.48 -18.54 4.20
CA MET A 323 3.26 -17.88 4.66
C MET A 323 2.04 -18.16 3.77
N SER A 324 2.22 -18.41 2.46
CA SER A 324 1.11 -18.81 1.58
C SER A 324 0.63 -20.24 1.88
N MET A 325 1.53 -21.15 2.27
CA MET A 325 1.19 -22.51 2.74
C MET A 325 0.34 -22.53 4.02
N PHE A 326 0.53 -21.56 4.92
CA PHE A 326 -0.28 -21.45 6.15
C PHE A 326 -1.54 -20.57 5.99
N SER A 327 -1.65 -19.82 4.88
CA SER A 327 -2.76 -18.89 4.59
C SER A 327 -3.96 -19.57 3.91
N THR A 328 -3.77 -20.74 3.30
CA THR A 328 -4.88 -21.55 2.77
C THR A 328 -5.69 -22.10 3.94
N ARG A 329 -6.66 -21.30 4.40
CA ARG A 329 -7.77 -21.81 5.22
C ARG A 329 -8.31 -23.04 4.48
N ARG A 330 -8.18 -24.20 5.11
CA ARG A 330 -8.85 -25.44 4.72
C ARG A 330 -10.32 -25.09 4.42
N GLY A 331 -10.69 -25.06 3.14
CA GLY A 331 -12.07 -24.81 2.70
C GLY A 331 -12.32 -23.63 1.75
N GLN A 332 -11.35 -22.76 1.43
CA GLN A 332 -11.52 -21.88 0.26
C GLN A 332 -11.22 -22.68 -1.01
N LYS A 333 -12.23 -22.87 -1.87
CA LYS A 333 -12.02 -23.51 -3.17
C LYS A 333 -11.14 -22.59 -4.03
N LYS A 334 -10.32 -23.16 -4.91
CA LYS A 334 -9.53 -22.37 -5.89
C LYS A 334 -10.47 -21.46 -6.70
N GLU A 335 -11.67 -21.95 -7.03
CA GLU A 335 -12.71 -21.16 -7.69
C GLU A 335 -13.00 -19.82 -6.98
N ASP A 336 -13.14 -19.79 -5.65
CA ASP A 336 -13.43 -18.55 -4.89
C ASP A 336 -12.25 -17.55 -4.87
N GLN A 337 -11.02 -18.00 -5.17
CA GLN A 337 -9.86 -17.11 -5.30
C GLN A 337 -9.71 -16.52 -6.70
N PHE A 338 -10.31 -17.17 -7.72
CA PHE A 338 -10.25 -16.77 -9.12
C PHE A 338 -11.58 -16.21 -9.66
N GLU A 339 -12.69 -16.32 -8.93
CA GLU A 339 -14.00 -15.74 -9.28
C GLU A 339 -13.99 -14.20 -9.42
N PHE A 340 -12.93 -13.53 -8.95
CA PHE A 340 -12.77 -12.07 -9.00
C PHE A 340 -11.64 -11.60 -9.93
N THR A 341 -11.03 -12.51 -10.71
CA THR A 341 -10.01 -12.13 -11.69
C THR A 341 -10.71 -11.67 -12.97
N ASP A 342 -10.55 -10.40 -13.31
CA ASP A 342 -11.04 -9.81 -14.56
C ASP A 342 -10.64 -10.69 -15.76
N PRO A 343 -11.57 -11.10 -16.65
CA PRO A 343 -11.23 -11.79 -17.89
C PRO A 343 -10.14 -11.09 -18.71
N ASN A 344 -10.07 -9.75 -18.65
CA ASN A 344 -9.04 -8.94 -19.31
C ASN A 344 -7.66 -9.13 -18.67
N TYR A 345 -7.57 -9.35 -17.36
CA TYR A 345 -6.31 -9.68 -16.72
C TYR A 345 -5.75 -11.02 -17.23
N MET A 346 -6.62 -12.01 -17.37
CA MET A 346 -6.20 -13.34 -17.81
C MET A 346 -5.67 -13.33 -19.25
N SER A 347 -6.21 -12.46 -20.12
CA SER A 347 -5.79 -12.36 -21.52
C SER A 347 -4.54 -11.50 -21.73
N ARG A 348 -4.40 -10.39 -21.00
CA ARG A 348 -3.32 -9.42 -21.20
C ARG A 348 -2.02 -9.74 -20.45
N GLY A 349 -2.11 -10.47 -19.33
CA GLY A 349 -0.96 -10.79 -18.47
C GLY A 349 -0.50 -9.64 -17.57
N SER A 350 0.55 -9.90 -16.77
CA SER A 350 1.13 -8.95 -15.82
C SER A 350 2.53 -8.53 -16.28
N PRO A 351 2.79 -7.23 -16.47
CA PRO A 351 4.12 -6.69 -16.70
C PRO A 351 5.03 -6.98 -15.52
N GLU A 352 6.21 -7.51 -15.79
CA GLU A 352 7.19 -7.88 -14.79
C GLU A 352 8.58 -7.42 -15.26
N LEU A 353 9.13 -6.44 -14.54
CA LEU A 353 10.41 -5.83 -14.87
C LEU A 353 11.55 -6.87 -14.82
N THR A 354 12.41 -6.85 -15.83
CA THR A 354 13.65 -7.63 -15.86
C THR A 354 14.81 -6.82 -15.28
N PRO A 355 15.83 -7.43 -14.65
CA PRO A 355 17.02 -6.68 -14.22
C PRO A 355 17.73 -6.01 -15.40
N ASP A 356 18.24 -4.80 -15.17
CA ASP A 356 19.02 -4.01 -16.14
C ASP A 356 19.98 -3.13 -15.32
N ASP A 357 21.23 -3.03 -15.75
CA ASP A 357 22.27 -2.20 -15.11
C ASP A 357 22.00 -0.70 -15.25
N ALA A 358 21.19 -0.30 -16.23
CA ALA A 358 20.75 1.09 -16.40
C ALA A 358 19.69 1.52 -15.36
N HIS A 359 19.10 0.58 -14.62
CA HIS A 359 18.11 0.89 -13.60
C HIS A 359 18.72 1.68 -12.43
N THR A 360 18.13 2.84 -12.16
CA THR A 360 18.48 3.66 -11.01
C THR A 360 17.36 3.62 -9.97
N TRP A 361 17.64 2.99 -8.83
CA TRP A 361 16.70 2.85 -7.72
C TRP A 361 16.90 3.93 -6.67
N ILE A 362 15.80 4.49 -6.18
CA ILE A 362 15.79 5.45 -5.07
C ILE A 362 14.87 4.98 -3.94
N THR A 363 15.07 5.49 -2.73
CA THR A 363 14.09 5.39 -1.64
C THR A 363 14.12 6.59 -0.72
N HIS A 364 12.99 6.86 -0.05
CA HIS A 364 12.85 7.90 0.95
C HIS A 364 11.70 7.57 1.91
N PRO A 365 11.78 7.94 3.21
CA PRO A 365 10.71 7.68 4.19
C PRO A 365 9.40 8.42 3.92
N PHE A 366 9.45 9.55 3.21
CA PHE A 366 8.29 10.36 2.84
C PHE A 366 8.43 10.78 1.38
N VAL A 367 7.59 10.27 0.51
CA VAL A 367 7.73 10.46 -0.93
C VAL A 367 6.38 10.61 -1.59
N ALA A 368 6.28 11.58 -2.50
CA ALA A 368 5.18 11.64 -3.45
C ALA A 368 5.73 11.19 -4.81
N PHE A 369 5.05 10.27 -5.50
CA PHE A 369 5.52 9.75 -6.78
C PHE A 369 4.39 9.31 -7.70
N ASP A 370 4.61 9.39 -9.01
CA ASP A 370 3.68 8.95 -10.06
C ASP A 370 3.71 7.42 -10.14
N SER A 371 2.75 6.77 -9.50
CA SER A 371 2.72 5.31 -9.37
C SER A 371 2.32 4.58 -10.65
N PHE A 372 1.88 5.32 -11.66
CA PHE A 372 1.50 4.79 -12.96
C PHE A 372 2.67 4.78 -13.93
N ASP A 373 3.63 5.69 -13.77
CA ASP A 373 4.79 5.82 -14.64
C ASP A 373 6.10 5.40 -13.97
N MET A 374 6.09 5.13 -12.66
CA MET A 374 7.24 4.60 -11.93
C MET A 374 7.02 3.18 -11.41
N TRP A 375 7.94 2.28 -11.74
CA TRP A 375 7.99 0.96 -11.13
C TRP A 375 8.36 1.07 -9.66
N HIS A 376 7.62 0.38 -8.81
CA HIS A 376 7.85 0.44 -7.38
C HIS A 376 7.52 -0.87 -6.67
N GLY A 377 8.13 -1.03 -5.50
CA GLY A 377 7.95 -2.22 -4.68
C GLY A 377 8.67 -2.13 -3.34
N ALA A 378 8.64 -3.21 -2.59
CA ALA A 378 9.36 -3.30 -1.32
C ALA A 378 10.71 -4.01 -1.54
N ALA A 379 11.81 -3.25 -1.53
CA ALA A 379 13.14 -3.84 -1.48
C ALA A 379 13.45 -4.35 -0.07
N LYS A 380 14.60 -4.97 0.13
CA LYS A 380 15.08 -5.41 1.43
C LYS A 380 16.53 -4.99 1.64
N TRP A 381 16.84 -4.32 2.74
CA TRP A 381 18.22 -3.95 3.05
C TRP A 381 19.12 -5.16 3.22
N ASP A 382 20.39 -4.99 2.81
CA ASP A 382 21.44 -5.93 3.17
C ASP A 382 21.50 -6.12 4.69
N GLY A 383 21.68 -7.36 5.12
CA GLY A 383 21.61 -7.74 6.53
C GLY A 383 22.76 -7.17 7.36
N ASP A 384 23.96 -7.14 6.77
CA ASP A 384 25.16 -6.66 7.45
C ASP A 384 25.18 -5.13 7.51
N GLU A 385 24.79 -4.47 6.41
CA GLU A 385 24.66 -3.02 6.39
C GLU A 385 23.58 -2.53 7.37
N LYS A 386 22.40 -3.17 7.38
CA LYS A 386 21.36 -2.88 8.37
C LYS A 386 21.87 -3.05 9.81
N LYS A 387 22.60 -4.14 10.08
CA LYS A 387 23.18 -4.39 11.40
C LYS A 387 24.19 -3.30 11.78
N ALA A 388 25.03 -2.86 10.85
CA ALA A 388 26.00 -1.80 11.09
C ALA A 388 25.32 -0.46 11.43
N VAL A 389 24.22 -0.11 10.75
CA VAL A 389 23.44 1.09 11.08
C VAL A 389 22.90 1.01 12.52
N ILE A 390 22.30 -0.12 12.89
CA ILE A 390 21.75 -0.34 14.24
C ILE A 390 22.85 -0.29 15.31
N ASP A 391 23.97 -0.99 15.09
CA ASP A 391 25.07 -1.08 16.05
C ASP A 391 25.81 0.26 16.19
N SER A 392 25.58 1.22 15.29
CA SER A 392 26.10 2.60 15.38
C SER A 392 25.17 3.60 16.09
N ALA A 393 23.96 3.19 16.47
CA ALA A 393 22.99 4.06 17.14
C ALA A 393 23.44 4.44 18.56
N ALA A 394 23.11 5.66 19.01
CA ALA A 394 23.45 6.12 20.36
C ALA A 394 22.64 5.34 21.42
N ASP A 395 21.37 5.04 21.13
CA ASP A 395 20.55 4.12 21.91
C ASP A 395 20.37 2.78 21.17
N LEU A 396 21.35 1.89 21.35
CA LEU A 396 21.37 0.57 20.73
C LEU A 396 20.14 -0.28 21.05
N MET A 397 19.64 -0.23 22.29
CA MET A 397 18.50 -1.04 22.71
C MET A 397 17.22 -0.56 22.05
N ARG A 398 17.02 0.75 21.98
CA ARG A 398 15.90 1.35 21.25
C ARG A 398 15.99 1.10 19.75
N ALA A 399 17.15 1.28 19.13
CA ALA A 399 17.35 1.01 17.70
C ALA A 399 17.02 -0.45 17.35
N ARG A 400 17.43 -1.41 18.17
CA ARG A 400 17.06 -2.83 18.03
C ARG A 400 15.54 -3.05 18.20
N GLN A 401 14.93 -2.39 19.17
CA GLN A 401 13.48 -2.47 19.38
C GLN A 401 12.72 -1.91 18.17
N ASP A 402 13.11 -0.76 17.65
CA ASP A 402 12.47 -0.12 16.51
C ASP A 402 12.67 -0.95 15.23
N ALA A 403 13.87 -1.46 14.99
CA ALA A 403 14.14 -2.37 13.87
C ALA A 403 13.31 -3.67 13.94
N SER A 404 12.99 -4.16 15.14
CA SER A 404 12.20 -5.40 15.32
C SER A 404 10.71 -5.24 15.01
N LYS A 405 10.18 -3.99 15.05
CA LYS A 405 8.78 -3.69 14.73
C LYS A 405 8.47 -3.85 13.24
N GLY A 406 9.49 -3.85 12.39
CA GLY A 406 9.35 -3.90 10.94
C GLY A 406 8.77 -2.61 10.36
N ARG A 407 8.29 -2.70 9.12
CA ARG A 407 7.75 -1.54 8.40
C ARG A 407 6.28 -1.30 8.73
N VAL A 408 5.98 -0.08 9.14
CA VAL A 408 4.64 0.48 9.20
C VAL A 408 4.61 1.67 8.26
N SER A 409 3.64 1.72 7.35
CA SER A 409 3.55 2.79 6.35
C SER A 409 2.11 3.09 5.97
N MET A 410 1.90 4.26 5.39
CA MET A 410 0.67 4.67 4.73
C MET A 410 0.95 4.93 3.26
N GLU A 411 -0.05 4.66 2.44
CA GLU A 411 -0.12 5.08 1.04
C GLU A 411 -1.47 5.78 0.85
N LEU A 412 -1.44 7.04 0.39
CA LEU A 412 -2.62 7.77 -0.08
C LEU A 412 -2.51 7.95 -1.59
N ARG A 413 -3.59 7.68 -2.31
CA ARG A 413 -3.60 7.66 -3.77
C ARG A 413 -4.46 8.77 -4.32
N PHE A 414 -3.92 9.51 -5.27
CA PHE A 414 -4.55 10.68 -5.87
C PHE A 414 -4.49 10.56 -7.39
N ARG A 415 -5.41 11.25 -8.03
CA ARG A 415 -5.26 11.64 -9.42
C ARG A 415 -4.89 13.11 -9.48
N ALA A 416 -4.08 13.47 -10.46
CA ALA A 416 -3.88 14.85 -10.85
C ALA A 416 -4.19 14.98 -12.34
N ARG A 417 -4.68 16.15 -12.74
CA ARG A 417 -4.85 16.46 -14.15
C ARG A 417 -4.50 17.91 -14.44
N CYS A 418 -3.98 18.13 -15.64
CA CYS A 418 -3.75 19.46 -16.19
C CYS A 418 -4.07 19.43 -17.69
N LYS A 419 -4.14 20.59 -18.34
CA LYS A 419 -4.32 20.69 -19.80
C LYS A 419 -3.02 21.16 -20.47
N PRO A 420 -2.20 20.25 -21.03
CA PRO A 420 -0.96 20.60 -21.74
C PRO A 420 -1.18 21.51 -22.95
N GLY A 421 -2.23 21.26 -23.74
CA GLY A 421 -2.47 21.95 -25.02
C GLY A 421 -2.70 23.46 -24.93
N GLY A 422 -2.89 24.01 -23.73
CA GLY A 422 -3.01 25.45 -23.47
C GLY A 422 -1.77 26.08 -22.83
N ARG A 423 -0.68 25.35 -22.60
CA ARG A 423 0.49 25.79 -21.83
C ARG A 423 1.80 25.37 -22.49
N GLU A 424 2.56 26.35 -22.97
CA GLU A 424 3.92 26.12 -23.48
C GLU A 424 4.80 25.48 -22.39
N GLY A 425 5.51 24.41 -22.73
CA GLY A 425 6.47 23.74 -21.85
C GLY A 425 5.90 22.72 -20.87
N VAL A 426 4.59 22.46 -20.84
CA VAL A 426 4.00 21.41 -20.01
C VAL A 426 3.69 20.18 -20.86
N PRO A 427 4.47 19.09 -20.80
CA PRO A 427 4.22 17.93 -21.63
C PRO A 427 3.22 16.97 -20.97
N PHE A 428 2.58 16.15 -21.79
CA PHE A 428 1.73 15.04 -21.37
C PHE A 428 2.50 14.02 -20.53
N SER A 429 1.77 13.30 -19.66
CA SER A 429 2.34 12.13 -18.97
C SER A 429 2.54 10.96 -19.96
N PRO A 430 3.51 10.06 -19.68
CA PRO A 430 3.67 8.81 -20.42
C PRO A 430 2.36 8.00 -20.48
N LEU A 431 1.66 7.88 -19.35
CA LEU A 431 0.33 7.25 -19.29
C LEU A 431 -0.66 7.87 -20.28
N SER A 432 -0.82 9.19 -20.27
CA SER A 432 -1.76 9.89 -21.16
C SER A 432 -1.35 9.75 -22.62
N SER A 433 -0.05 9.79 -22.90
CA SER A 433 0.50 9.64 -24.25
C SER A 433 0.27 8.23 -24.80
N ALA A 434 0.43 7.20 -23.96
CA ALA A 434 0.16 5.82 -24.32
C ALA A 434 -1.33 5.58 -24.58
N TYR A 435 -2.21 6.16 -23.76
CA TYR A 435 -3.66 6.07 -23.94
C TYR A 435 -4.11 6.79 -25.23
N ARG A 436 -3.69 8.04 -25.40
CA ARG A 436 -4.06 8.86 -26.57
C ARG A 436 -3.48 8.34 -27.88
N GLY A 437 -2.29 7.74 -27.82
CA GLY A 437 -1.66 7.05 -28.95
C GLY A 437 -2.24 5.66 -29.24
N GLY A 438 -3.20 5.18 -28.45
CA GLY A 438 -3.93 3.93 -28.71
C GLY A 438 -3.15 2.65 -28.40
N VAL A 439 -2.00 2.73 -27.72
CA VAL A 439 -1.20 1.55 -27.34
C VAL A 439 -1.50 1.05 -25.92
N PHE A 440 -2.21 1.86 -25.13
CA PHE A 440 -2.71 1.49 -23.80
C PHE A 440 -4.22 1.56 -23.78
N THR A 441 -4.88 0.41 -23.66
CA THR A 441 -6.34 0.26 -23.63
C THR A 441 -6.72 -0.64 -22.45
N PRO A 442 -8.02 -0.77 -22.09
CA PRO A 442 -8.46 -1.71 -21.06
C PRO A 442 -8.03 -3.18 -21.31
N ASP A 443 -7.72 -3.54 -22.55
CA ASP A 443 -7.34 -4.89 -22.94
C ASP A 443 -5.83 -5.08 -23.14
N THR A 444 -5.04 -4.01 -23.03
CA THR A 444 -3.59 -4.05 -23.24
C THR A 444 -2.82 -3.61 -22.02
N VAL A 445 -1.55 -4.03 -21.97
CA VAL A 445 -0.54 -3.37 -21.15
C VAL A 445 0.24 -2.43 -22.06
N ARG A 446 0.92 -1.43 -21.50
CA ARG A 446 1.82 -0.59 -22.31
C ARG A 446 2.87 -1.48 -23.02
N PRO A 447 3.39 -1.10 -24.18
CA PRO A 447 4.43 -1.88 -24.83
C PRO A 447 5.76 -1.77 -24.07
N SER A 448 6.43 -2.90 -23.83
CA SER A 448 7.82 -2.92 -23.35
C SER A 448 8.70 -2.12 -24.31
N GLY A 449 9.54 -1.23 -23.77
CA GLY A 449 10.39 -0.36 -24.58
C GLY A 449 9.63 0.65 -25.45
N GLY A 450 8.32 0.82 -25.24
CA GLY A 450 7.48 1.79 -25.96
C GLY A 450 7.99 3.21 -25.85
N GLU A 451 7.83 3.99 -26.91
CA GLU A 451 8.31 5.37 -27.00
C GLU A 451 7.15 6.36 -27.17
N TYR A 452 7.27 7.50 -26.49
CA TYR A 452 6.21 8.50 -26.38
C TYR A 452 6.69 9.89 -26.80
N ASP A 453 5.87 10.58 -27.58
CA ASP A 453 5.98 12.00 -27.86
C ASP A 453 5.18 12.74 -26.79
N LEU A 454 5.84 13.10 -25.69
CA LEU A 454 5.22 13.76 -24.55
C LEU A 454 4.77 15.19 -24.88
N GLU A 455 5.30 15.83 -25.91
CA GLU A 455 4.86 17.17 -26.32
C GLU A 455 3.51 17.10 -27.03
N LYS A 456 3.36 16.16 -27.98
CA LYS A 456 2.09 15.94 -28.68
C LYS A 456 1.11 15.08 -27.88
N GLY A 457 1.61 14.36 -26.88
CA GLY A 457 0.89 13.38 -26.08
C GLY A 457 0.41 12.19 -26.91
N THR A 458 1.30 11.62 -27.71
CA THR A 458 1.06 10.44 -28.57
C THR A 458 2.25 9.47 -28.45
N THR A 459 2.19 8.35 -29.16
CA THR A 459 3.33 7.45 -29.37
C THR A 459 4.23 7.93 -30.51
N ARG A 460 5.51 7.51 -30.48
CA ARG A 460 6.49 7.78 -31.55
C ARG A 460 6.51 6.70 -32.63
#